data_AF-A0A1I7HGD0-F1
#
_entry.id   AF-A0A1I7HGD0-F1
#
_cell.length_a   1.000
_cell.length_b   1.000
_cell.length_c   1.000
_cell.angle_alpha   90.00
_cell.angle_beta   90.00
_cell.angle_gamma   90.00
#
_symmetry.space_group_name_H-M   'P 1'
#
loop_
_entity.id
_entity.type
_entity.pdbx_description
1 polymer ?
#
loop_
_entity_poly.entity_id
_entity_poly.type
_entity_poly.pdbx_seq_one_letter_code
_entity_poly.pdbx_strand_id
1 'polypeptide(L)'
;MKKKNYKRLVKQLKSELTSKNGPLKSAGYNCNGKPMKKGEFLIGDNDELMFTISCLLKTCILALEGDANFSLSTMNKADPKASVIVSLEFINSLLPREQMVVLDKISELLK
;
A
#
# COMPACT_ATOMS: atom_id res chain seq x y z
N MET A 1 11.00 4.69 -42.05
CA MET A 1 11.47 3.62 -41.15
C MET A 1 11.37 3.89 -39.63
N LYS A 2 11.26 5.15 -39.14
CA LYS A 2 11.31 5.46 -37.68
C LYS A 2 10.05 5.08 -36.84
N LYS A 3 8.83 5.13 -37.41
CA LYS A 3 7.56 4.84 -36.68
C LYS A 3 7.39 3.36 -36.25
N LYS A 4 7.96 2.41 -37.01
CA LYS A 4 7.80 0.97 -36.76
C LYS A 4 8.63 0.51 -35.54
N ASN A 5 9.81 1.11 -35.35
CA ASN A 5 10.66 0.88 -34.18
C ASN A 5 10.07 1.47 -32.91
N TYR A 6 9.44 2.66 -32.97
CA TYR A 6 8.80 3.25 -31.80
C TYR A 6 7.63 2.39 -31.29
N LYS A 7 6.77 1.87 -32.18
CA LYS A 7 5.71 0.93 -31.77
C LYS A 7 6.25 -0.34 -31.13
N ARG A 8 7.38 -0.86 -31.62
CA ARG A 8 8.04 -2.06 -31.06
C ARG A 8 8.64 -1.77 -29.68
N LEU A 9 9.30 -0.62 -29.53
CA LEU A 9 9.85 -0.13 -28.26
C LEU A 9 8.75 0.07 -27.21
N VAL A 10 7.63 0.71 -27.59
CA VAL A 10 6.48 0.88 -26.69
C VAL A 10 5.85 -0.46 -26.32
N LYS A 11 5.82 -1.42 -27.24
CA LYS A 11 5.33 -2.78 -26.95
C LYS A 11 6.26 -3.52 -25.99
N GLN A 12 7.57 -3.35 -26.13
CA GLN A 12 8.58 -3.92 -25.22
C GLN A 12 8.55 -3.25 -23.85
N LEU A 13 8.45 -1.92 -23.78
CA LEU A 13 8.27 -1.21 -22.51
C LEU A 13 6.98 -1.64 -21.81
N LYS A 14 5.87 -1.81 -22.54
CA LYS A 14 4.63 -2.34 -21.99
C LYS A 14 4.81 -3.78 -21.50
N SER A 15 5.48 -4.65 -22.25
CA SER A 15 5.74 -6.03 -21.80
C SER A 15 6.59 -6.06 -20.55
N GLU A 16 7.65 -5.24 -20.47
CA GLU A 16 8.55 -5.18 -19.31
C GLU A 16 7.84 -4.63 -18.08
N LEU A 17 7.05 -3.56 -18.24
CA LEU A 17 6.22 -3.00 -17.18
C LEU A 17 5.13 -3.97 -16.70
N THR A 18 4.60 -4.83 -17.58
CA THR A 18 3.68 -5.92 -17.18
C THR A 18 4.40 -7.17 -16.67
N SER A 19 5.67 -7.38 -17.03
CA SER A 19 6.48 -8.55 -16.64
C SER A 19 7.15 -8.38 -15.28
N LYS A 20 7.16 -7.16 -14.73
CA LYS A 20 7.44 -6.97 -13.32
C LYS A 20 6.34 -7.71 -12.56
N ASN A 21 6.70 -8.88 -12.06
CA ASN A 21 6.22 -9.37 -10.78
C ASN A 21 6.20 -8.16 -9.85
N GLY A 22 5.02 -7.53 -9.74
CA GLY A 22 4.84 -6.43 -8.82
C GLY A 22 5.15 -6.93 -7.41
N PRO A 23 5.30 -6.03 -6.42
CA PRO A 23 5.41 -6.43 -5.01
C PRO A 23 4.27 -7.38 -4.58
N LEU A 24 3.18 -7.38 -5.35
CA LEU A 24 1.99 -8.19 -5.26
C LEU A 24 2.18 -9.63 -5.78
N LYS A 25 2.51 -10.57 -4.88
CA LYS A 25 2.45 -12.04 -5.10
C LYS A 25 1.01 -12.55 -4.96
N SER A 26 0.74 -13.80 -5.29
CA SER A 26 -0.55 -14.43 -4.97
C SER A 26 -0.71 -14.53 -3.44
N ALA A 27 -1.87 -14.16 -2.90
CA ALA A 27 -2.14 -14.22 -1.47
C ALA A 27 -2.47 -15.65 -0.99
N GLY A 28 -2.64 -16.62 -1.90
CA GLY A 28 -2.99 -18.01 -1.56
C GLY A 28 -4.46 -18.24 -1.18
N TYR A 29 -5.30 -17.20 -1.24
CA TYR A 29 -6.74 -17.28 -0.99
C TYR A 29 -7.54 -16.42 -1.99
N ASN A 30 -8.84 -16.73 -2.11
CA ASN A 30 -9.79 -16.01 -2.96
C ASN A 30 -10.78 -15.23 -2.10
N CYS A 31 -11.20 -14.05 -2.56
CA CYS A 31 -12.27 -13.28 -1.95
C CYS A 31 -13.34 -12.99 -3.02
N ASN A 32 -14.61 -13.34 -2.76
CA ASN A 32 -15.70 -13.24 -3.73
C ASN A 32 -15.39 -13.88 -5.10
N GLY A 33 -14.73 -15.05 -5.08
CA GLY A 33 -14.34 -15.78 -6.28
C GLY A 33 -13.17 -15.16 -7.07
N LYS A 34 -12.54 -14.10 -6.55
CA LYS A 34 -11.40 -13.44 -7.19
C LYS A 34 -10.09 -13.74 -6.44
N PRO A 35 -9.00 -14.10 -7.15
CA PRO A 35 -7.70 -14.34 -6.53
C PRO A 35 -7.13 -13.05 -5.95
N MET A 36 -6.79 -13.09 -4.66
CA MET A 36 -6.19 -11.97 -3.96
C MET A 36 -4.69 -11.91 -4.22
N LYS A 37 -4.14 -10.69 -4.18
CA LYS A 37 -2.70 -10.46 -4.28
C LYS A 37 -2.17 -9.86 -2.98
N LYS A 38 -1.01 -10.33 -2.53
CA LYS A 38 -0.31 -9.90 -1.33
C LYS A 38 0.94 -9.11 -1.70
N GLY A 39 1.03 -7.88 -1.21
CA GLY A 39 2.25 -7.06 -1.27
C GLY A 39 3.17 -7.37 -0.10
N GLU A 40 4.47 -7.51 -0.34
CA GLU A 40 5.49 -7.52 0.71
C GLU A 40 6.42 -6.33 0.50
N PHE A 41 6.64 -5.55 1.55
CA PHE A 41 7.53 -4.39 1.55
C PHE A 41 8.54 -4.56 2.68
N LEU A 42 9.81 -4.38 2.36
CA LEU A 42 10.86 -4.26 3.35
C LEU A 42 10.81 -2.85 3.92
N ILE A 43 10.83 -2.75 5.24
CA ILE A 43 10.90 -1.49 5.98
C ILE A 43 12.31 -1.43 6.56
N GLY A 44 13.07 -0.39 6.24
CA GLY A 44 14.48 -0.27 6.59
C GLY A 44 14.69 -0.01 8.08
N ASP A 45 14.04 1.03 8.61
CA ASP A 45 14.13 1.42 10.01
C ASP A 45 12.79 1.94 10.56
N ASN A 46 12.77 2.24 11.87
CA ASN A 46 11.59 2.73 12.55
C ASN A 46 11.14 4.11 12.07
N ASP A 47 12.06 4.96 11.60
CA ASP A 47 11.72 6.29 11.09
C ASP A 47 10.99 6.17 9.75
N GLU A 48 11.44 5.27 8.88
CA GLU A 48 10.78 4.93 7.62
C GLU A 48 9.40 4.30 7.84
N LEU A 49 9.26 3.42 8.86
CA LEU A 49 7.97 2.87 9.29
C LEU A 49 7.01 3.99 9.70
N MET A 50 7.45 4.88 10.58
CA MET A 50 6.65 5.97 11.12
C MET A 50 6.27 6.99 10.04
N PHE A 51 7.20 7.29 9.13
CA PHE A 51 6.94 8.12 7.97
C PHE A 51 5.86 7.49 7.07
N THR A 52 5.97 6.20 6.80
CA THR A 52 4.99 5.45 5.99
C THR A 52 3.60 5.47 6.62
N ILE A 53 3.51 5.19 7.93
CA ILE A 53 2.25 5.27 8.69
C ILE A 53 1.67 6.69 8.61
N SER A 54 2.48 7.73 8.79
CA SER A 54 2.05 9.13 8.70
C SER A 54 1.50 9.49 7.32
N CYS A 55 2.16 9.07 6.25
CA CYS A 55 1.69 9.26 4.88
C CYS A 55 0.34 8.58 4.64
N LEU A 56 0.19 7.32 5.06
CA LEU A 56 -1.07 6.58 4.91
C LEU A 56 -2.23 7.24 5.66
N LEU A 57 -1.98 7.72 6.89
CA LEU A 57 -2.97 8.46 7.68
C LEU A 57 -3.38 9.77 6.99
N LYS A 58 -2.41 10.56 6.50
CA LYS A 58 -2.68 11.79 5.75
C LYS A 58 -3.51 11.52 4.49
N THR A 59 -3.20 10.45 3.76
CA THR A 59 -4.00 10.06 2.58
C THR A 59 -5.42 9.67 2.96
N CYS A 60 -5.63 8.97 4.09
CA CYS A 60 -6.97 8.65 4.58
C CYS A 60 -7.75 9.91 4.95
N ILE A 61 -7.11 10.89 5.60
CA ILE A 61 -7.73 12.18 5.95
C ILE A 61 -8.16 12.93 4.69
N LEU A 62 -7.25 13.12 3.73
CA LEU A 62 -7.55 13.78 2.45
C LEU A 62 -8.68 13.07 1.69
N ALA A 63 -8.75 11.74 1.80
CA ALA A 63 -9.81 10.96 1.17
C ALA A 63 -11.19 11.14 1.84
N LEU A 64 -11.20 11.34 3.16
CA LEU A 64 -12.42 11.61 3.93
C LEU A 64 -12.91 13.06 3.76
N GLU A 65 -11.98 14.01 3.62
CA GLU A 65 -12.27 15.44 3.39
C GLU A 65 -12.81 15.70 1.96
N GLY A 66 -12.70 14.71 1.06
CA GLY A 66 -13.20 14.79 -0.32
C GLY A 66 -12.21 15.42 -1.30
N ASP A 67 -11.02 15.83 -0.82
CA ASP A 67 -9.94 16.42 -1.62
C ASP A 67 -9.11 15.38 -2.38
N ALA A 68 -9.25 14.10 -2.05
CA ALA A 68 -8.66 12.99 -2.80
C ALA A 68 -9.64 11.80 -2.87
N ASN A 69 -9.56 11.00 -3.93
CA ASN A 69 -10.23 9.70 -3.99
C ASN A 69 -9.16 8.61 -4.05
N PHE A 70 -9.35 7.51 -3.31
CA PHE A 70 -8.61 6.27 -3.54
C PHE A 70 -9.06 5.63 -4.86
N SER A 71 -8.73 6.26 -5.99
CA SER A 71 -9.03 5.73 -7.31
C SER A 71 -7.75 5.15 -7.90
N LEU A 72 -7.58 3.84 -7.80
CA LEU A 72 -6.72 3.12 -8.73
C LEU A 72 -7.50 3.08 -10.06
N SER A 73 -6.87 3.44 -11.18
CA SER A 73 -7.50 3.50 -12.52
C SER A 73 -8.14 2.18 -12.99
N THR A 74 -7.94 1.09 -12.24
CA THR A 74 -8.50 -0.25 -12.44
C THR A 74 -9.67 -0.60 -11.51
N MET A 75 -10.04 0.27 -10.56
CA MET A 75 -11.13 0.07 -9.59
C MET A 75 -12.17 1.20 -9.66
N ASN A 76 -12.79 1.38 -10.82
CA ASN A 76 -13.79 2.44 -11.09
C ASN A 76 -15.08 2.40 -10.25
N LYS A 77 -15.19 1.53 -9.22
CA LYS A 77 -16.38 1.37 -8.36
C LYS A 77 -16.06 1.05 -6.89
N ALA A 78 -14.86 1.35 -6.41
CA ALA A 78 -14.57 1.19 -4.98
C ALA A 78 -15.23 2.31 -4.19
N ASP A 79 -16.05 1.98 -3.19
CA ASP A 79 -16.58 2.96 -2.24
C ASP A 79 -15.40 3.63 -1.50
N PRO A 80 -15.23 4.96 -1.60
CA PRO A 80 -14.12 5.66 -0.96
C PRO A 80 -14.04 5.40 0.54
N LYS A 81 -15.19 5.26 1.22
CA LYS A 81 -15.23 4.96 2.66
C LYS A 81 -14.72 3.56 2.96
N ALA A 82 -15.13 2.56 2.18
CA ALA A 82 -14.60 1.20 2.31
C ALA A 82 -13.07 1.15 2.09
N SER A 83 -12.54 1.90 1.11
CA SER A 83 -11.09 1.99 0.89
C SER A 83 -10.34 2.63 2.05
N VAL A 84 -10.91 3.67 2.67
CA VAL A 84 -10.36 4.30 3.88
C VAL A 84 -10.36 3.30 5.05
N ILE A 85 -11.45 2.56 5.27
CA ILE A 85 -11.55 1.58 6.35
C ILE A 85 -10.46 0.52 6.23
N VAL A 86 -10.31 -0.09 5.05
CA VAL A 86 -9.27 -1.10 4.80
C VAL A 86 -7.86 -0.52 5.02
N SER A 87 -7.65 0.74 4.64
CA SER A 87 -6.37 1.42 4.86
C SER A 87 -6.08 1.66 6.35
N LEU A 88 -7.09 2.07 7.13
CA LEU A 88 -6.98 2.24 8.58
C LEU A 88 -6.74 0.91 9.30
N GLU A 89 -7.40 -0.17 8.89
CA GLU A 89 -7.15 -1.52 9.40
C GLU A 89 -5.71 -1.95 9.14
N PHE A 90 -5.19 -1.67 7.95
CA PHE A 90 -3.80 -1.94 7.60
C PHE A 90 -2.83 -1.12 8.47
N ILE A 91 -3.07 0.18 8.63
CA ILE A 91 -2.25 1.03 9.52
C ILE A 91 -2.26 0.46 10.95
N ASN A 92 -3.43 0.05 11.45
CA ASN A 92 -3.54 -0.55 12.77
C ASN A 92 -2.77 -1.88 12.92
N SER A 93 -2.52 -2.59 11.83
CA SER A 93 -1.65 -3.79 11.81
C SER A 93 -0.15 -3.47 11.78
N LEU A 94 0.22 -2.28 11.31
CA LEU A 94 1.60 -1.81 11.26
C LEU A 94 2.08 -1.19 12.58
N LEU A 95 1.16 -0.75 13.44
CA LEU A 95 1.50 -0.14 14.72
C LEU A 95 2.23 -1.13 15.63
N PRO A 96 3.43 -0.80 16.13
CA PRO A 96 4.25 -1.71 16.91
C PRO A 96 3.80 -1.78 18.37
N ARG A 97 2.57 -2.25 18.63
CA ARG A 97 1.94 -2.27 19.96
C ARG A 97 2.82 -2.89 21.04
N GLU A 98 3.42 -4.03 20.75
CA GLU A 98 4.27 -4.76 21.69
C GLU A 98 5.51 -3.95 22.07
N GLN A 99 6.10 -3.24 21.11
CA GLN A 99 7.29 -2.41 21.33
C GLN A 99 6.93 -1.15 22.13
N MET A 100 5.75 -0.57 21.89
CA MET A 100 5.24 0.55 22.69
C MET A 100 5.03 0.15 24.16
N VAL A 101 4.43 -1.02 24.42
CA VAL A 101 4.25 -1.53 25.80
C VAL A 101 5.60 -1.78 26.50
N VAL A 102 6.60 -2.27 25.76
CA VAL A 102 7.97 -2.44 26.31
C VAL A 102 8.59 -1.08 26.63
N LEU A 103 8.44 -0.09 25.75
CA LEU A 103 8.95 1.27 25.96
C LEU A 103 8.29 1.96 27.16
N ASP A 104 6.98 1.76 27.36
CA ASP A 104 6.25 2.28 28.52
C ASP A 104 6.82 1.72 29.84
N LYS A 105 7.04 0.40 29.89
CA LYS A 105 7.65 -0.26 31.06
C LYS A 105 9.07 0.23 31.34
N ILE A 106 9.88 0.39 30.30
CA ILE A 106 11.23 0.96 30.44
C ILE A 106 11.15 2.40 30.96
N SER A 107 10.22 3.20 30.44
CA SER A 107 10.01 4.58 30.88
C SER A 107 9.53 4.67 32.33
N GLU A 108 8.74 3.71 32.80
CA GLU A 108 8.36 3.59 34.21
C GLU A 108 9.54 3.22 35.10
N LEU A 109 10.45 2.36 34.64
CA LEU A 109 11.65 1.97 35.39
C LEU A 109 12.71 3.08 35.47
N LEU A 110 12.71 4.00 34.49
CA LEU A 110 13.62 5.13 34.43
C LEU A 110 13.09 6.39 35.14
N LYS A 111 11.86 6.32 35.69
CA LYS A 111 11.29 7.35 36.58
C LYS A 111 11.72 7.13 38.03
#